data_AF-A0A7W7B0J7-F1
#
_entry.id   AF-A0A7W7B0J7-F1
#
_cell.length_a   1.000
_cell.length_b   1.000
_cell.length_c   1.000
_cell.angle_alpha   90.00
_cell.angle_beta   90.00
_cell.angle_gamma   90.00
#
_symmetry.space_group_name_H-M   'P 1'
#
loop_
_entity.id
_entity.type
_entity.pdbx_description
1 polymer ?
#
loop_
_entity_poly.entity_id
_entity_poly.type
_entity_poly.pdbx_seq_one_letter_code
_entity_poly.pdbx_strand_id
1 'polypeptide(L)'
;MATNPEIQSQAKFRHMLDGTRADWMIIAREHAVHQKAAAPMQIMDTLRRLGDMVLGFAADQLTHSLMTGTLARRAGASDEEVVAALCHDMGKIMSVPNHGQIAAEALKPYVSDSLYHAVYWHQHFQGRYYYDHMGKPTDLRLQFKDEPWYGFACRLVDEWDAPAFDPGFDVDSLESFEPEVVKVFSNPAAMI
;
A
#
# COMPACT_ATOMS: atom_id res chain seq x y z
N MET A 1 40.67 26.02 16.37
CA MET A 1 39.51 25.41 15.68
C MET A 1 39.13 24.16 16.45
N ALA A 2 38.04 24.19 17.21
CA ALA A 2 37.54 22.99 17.87
C ALA A 2 37.02 22.04 16.78
N THR A 3 37.60 20.85 16.71
CA THR A 3 37.15 19.76 15.85
C THR A 3 35.71 19.44 16.21
N ASN A 4 34.80 19.59 15.24
CA ASN A 4 33.42 19.17 15.37
C ASN A 4 33.44 17.65 15.67
N PRO A 5 32.92 17.17 16.81
CA PRO A 5 32.95 15.75 17.10
C PRO A 5 32.15 15.03 16.00
N GLU A 6 32.76 14.03 15.36
CA GLU A 6 32.08 13.19 14.37
C GLU A 6 30.77 12.69 14.97
N ILE A 7 29.65 13.07 14.36
CA ILE A 7 28.33 12.62 14.82
C ILE A 7 28.30 11.11 14.57
N GLN A 8 28.38 10.33 15.64
CA GLN A 8 28.30 8.89 15.58
C GLN A 8 26.96 8.48 14.93
N SER A 9 27.03 7.72 13.83
CA SER A 9 25.87 7.33 13.02
C SER A 9 25.36 5.90 13.30
N GLN A 10 26.05 5.14 14.15
CA GLN A 10 25.70 3.75 14.45
C GLN A 10 25.73 3.44 15.95
N ALA A 11 24.78 2.60 16.37
CA ALA A 11 24.79 1.94 17.67
C ALA A 11 25.98 0.97 17.77
N LYS A 12 26.51 0.77 18.99
CA LYS A 12 27.69 -0.07 19.24
C LYS A 12 27.37 -1.45 19.83
N PHE A 13 26.17 -1.66 20.35
CA PHE A 13 25.79 -2.93 20.95
C PHE A 13 25.74 -4.04 19.90
N ARG A 14 26.06 -5.28 20.32
CA ARG A 14 25.94 -6.49 19.50
C ARG A 14 24.77 -7.39 19.93
N HIS A 15 24.25 -7.15 21.13
CA HIS A 15 23.08 -7.80 21.69
C HIS A 15 22.17 -6.70 22.27
N MET A 16 20.85 -6.76 22.06
CA MET A 16 19.94 -5.66 22.42
C MET A 16 19.95 -5.32 23.93
N LEU A 17 20.22 -6.31 24.80
CA LEU A 17 20.34 -6.11 26.25
C LEU A 17 21.52 -5.19 26.63
N ASP A 18 22.54 -5.10 25.76
CA ASP A 18 23.71 -4.25 25.99
C ASP A 18 23.49 -2.82 25.44
N GLY A 19 22.33 -2.55 24.85
CA GLY A 19 22.00 -1.28 24.23
C GLY A 19 21.89 -0.15 25.24
N THR A 20 22.60 0.94 24.99
CA THR A 20 22.50 2.16 25.81
C THR A 20 21.45 3.10 25.24
N ARG A 21 20.97 4.06 26.05
CA ARG A 21 20.10 5.14 25.56
C ARG A 21 20.71 5.90 24.38
N ALA A 22 22.03 6.11 24.37
CA ALA A 22 22.70 6.80 23.27
C ALA A 22 22.61 6.01 21.96
N ASP A 23 22.79 4.68 22.03
CA ASP A 23 22.64 3.80 20.87
C ASP A 23 21.22 3.87 20.30
N TRP A 24 20.20 3.81 21.16
CA TRP A 24 18.80 3.87 20.74
C TRP A 24 18.40 5.23 20.17
N MET A 25 18.96 6.34 20.67
CA MET A 25 18.72 7.67 20.10
C MET A 25 19.34 7.82 18.70
N ILE A 26 20.49 7.17 18.44
CA ILE A 26 21.07 7.10 17.10
C ILE A 26 20.12 6.31 16.18
N ILE A 27 19.69 5.12 16.59
CA ILE A 27 18.77 4.28 15.81
C ILE A 27 17.47 5.01 15.49
N ALA A 28 16.84 5.65 16.49
CA ALA A 28 15.60 6.39 16.30
C ALA A 28 15.76 7.53 15.27
N ARG A 29 16.89 8.25 15.30
CA ARG A 29 17.20 9.29 14.32
C ARG A 29 17.35 8.71 12.92
N GLU A 30 18.16 7.66 12.76
CA GLU A 30 18.39 7.05 11.45
C GLU A 30 17.12 6.41 10.88
N HIS A 31 16.28 5.78 11.72
CA HIS A 31 14.96 5.29 11.32
C HIS A 31 14.05 6.43 10.83
N ALA A 32 14.00 7.56 11.54
CA ALA A 32 13.20 8.71 11.11
C ALA A 32 13.69 9.31 9.77
N VAL A 33 15.01 9.32 9.54
CA VAL A 33 15.59 9.73 8.25
C VAL A 33 15.20 8.75 7.15
N HIS A 34 15.36 7.44 7.39
CA HIS A 34 14.99 6.40 6.45
C HIS A 34 13.49 6.44 6.10
N GLN A 35 12.63 6.59 7.11
CA GLN A 35 11.18 6.66 6.94
C GLN A 35 10.76 7.80 6.01
N LYS A 36 11.36 8.99 6.15
CA LYS A 36 10.99 10.16 5.34
C LYS A 36 11.56 10.13 3.93
N ALA A 37 12.73 9.53 3.74
CA ALA A 37 13.45 9.61 2.47
C ALA A 37 13.31 8.34 1.62
N ALA A 38 13.42 7.16 2.24
CA ALA A 38 13.52 5.90 1.51
C ALA A 38 12.20 5.14 1.45
N ALA A 39 11.37 5.18 2.50
CA ALA A 39 10.15 4.38 2.55
C ALA A 39 9.17 4.69 1.40
N PRO A 40 8.87 5.96 1.03
CA PRO A 40 8.01 6.22 -0.13
C PRO A 40 8.61 5.72 -1.44
N MET A 41 9.93 5.84 -1.62
CA MET A 41 10.59 5.36 -2.83
C MET A 41 10.58 3.84 -2.95
N GLN A 42 10.64 3.11 -1.82
CA GLN A 42 10.47 1.66 -1.82
C GLN A 42 9.06 1.26 -2.28
N ILE A 43 8.03 2.06 -1.99
CA ILE A 43 6.68 1.84 -2.51
C ILE A 43 6.65 2.08 -4.03
N MET A 44 7.22 3.20 -4.51
CA MET A 44 7.32 3.48 -5.94
C MET A 44 8.05 2.37 -6.71
N ASP A 45 9.16 1.87 -6.16
CA ASP A 45 9.91 0.76 -6.75
C ASP A 45 9.12 -0.55 -6.72
N THR A 46 8.35 -0.79 -5.66
CA THR A 46 7.47 -1.97 -5.54
C THR A 46 6.37 -1.93 -6.58
N LEU A 47 5.70 -0.79 -6.77
CA LEU A 47 4.71 -0.58 -7.82
C LEU A 47 5.34 -0.81 -9.19
N ARG A 48 6.52 -0.23 -9.47
CA ARG A 48 7.21 -0.43 -10.75
C ARG A 48 7.46 -1.91 -11.06
N ARG A 49 7.86 -2.70 -10.06
CA ARG A 49 8.10 -4.15 -10.20
C ARG A 49 6.84 -4.95 -10.49
N LEU A 50 5.64 -4.43 -10.22
CA LEU A 50 4.39 -5.07 -10.64
C LEU A 50 4.26 -5.13 -12.17
N GLY A 51 4.97 -4.25 -12.91
CA GLY A 51 4.99 -4.27 -14.38
C GLY A 51 5.63 -5.54 -14.96
N ASP A 52 6.46 -6.24 -14.18
CA ASP A 52 7.04 -7.52 -14.58
C ASP A 52 6.08 -8.71 -14.33
N MET A 53 4.89 -8.46 -13.77
CA MET A 53 3.94 -9.49 -13.35
C MET A 53 2.65 -9.41 -14.17
N VAL A 54 2.38 -10.39 -15.04
CA VAL A 54 1.11 -10.46 -15.79
C VAL A 54 0.08 -11.36 -15.08
N LEU A 55 0.53 -12.45 -14.44
CA LEU A 55 -0.32 -13.39 -13.69
C LEU A 55 -1.54 -13.94 -14.45
N GLY A 56 -1.50 -13.96 -15.78
CA GLY A 56 -2.59 -14.46 -16.63
C GLY A 56 -3.71 -13.45 -16.92
N PHE A 57 -3.57 -12.20 -16.47
CA PHE A 57 -4.47 -11.11 -16.83
C PHE A 57 -4.15 -10.55 -18.23
N ALA A 58 -5.07 -9.75 -18.78
CA ALA A 58 -4.88 -9.05 -20.05
C ALA A 58 -3.88 -7.88 -19.95
N ALA A 59 -3.64 -7.39 -18.74
CA ALA A 59 -2.70 -6.32 -18.41
C ALA A 59 -1.75 -6.79 -17.30
N ASP A 60 -0.57 -6.18 -17.21
CA ASP A 60 0.31 -6.41 -16.05
C ASP A 60 -0.26 -5.80 -14.76
N GLN A 61 0.30 -6.20 -13.62
CA GLN A 61 -0.21 -5.76 -12.32
C GLN A 61 0.08 -4.26 -12.06
N LEU A 62 1.09 -3.66 -12.69
CA LEU A 62 1.31 -2.21 -12.59
C LEU A 62 0.19 -1.46 -13.32
N THR A 63 -0.18 -1.88 -14.53
CA THR A 63 -1.25 -1.28 -15.32
C THR A 63 -2.58 -1.35 -14.57
N HIS A 64 -2.87 -2.50 -13.93
CA HIS A 64 -4.03 -2.65 -13.04
C HIS A 64 -4.00 -1.67 -11.85
N SER A 65 -2.86 -1.59 -11.14
CA SER A 65 -2.67 -0.62 -10.06
C SER A 65 -2.87 0.83 -10.52
N LEU A 66 -2.25 1.22 -11.65
CA LEU A 66 -2.35 2.57 -12.20
C LEU A 66 -3.77 2.91 -12.62
N MET A 67 -4.47 1.99 -13.28
CA MET A 67 -5.88 2.19 -13.66
C MET A 67 -6.77 2.35 -12.44
N THR A 68 -6.58 1.52 -11.41
CA THR A 68 -7.31 1.63 -10.13
C THR A 68 -7.07 2.99 -9.46
N GLY A 69 -5.81 3.43 -9.38
CA GLY A 69 -5.43 4.74 -8.84
C GLY A 69 -5.98 5.91 -9.66
N THR A 70 -5.94 5.83 -11.00
CA THR A 70 -6.47 6.86 -11.90
C THR A 70 -7.99 6.97 -11.79
N LEU A 71 -8.71 5.86 -11.66
CA LEU A 71 -10.16 5.87 -11.44
C LEU A 71 -10.51 6.55 -10.11
N ALA A 72 -9.79 6.23 -9.03
CA ALA A 72 -9.95 6.89 -7.73
C ALA A 72 -9.68 8.40 -7.82
N ARG A 73 -8.58 8.80 -8.47
CA ARG A 73 -8.21 10.21 -8.67
C ARG A 73 -9.28 10.96 -9.48
N ARG A 74 -9.77 10.38 -10.58
CA ARG A 74 -10.84 10.96 -11.42
C ARG A 74 -12.18 11.05 -10.71
N ALA A 75 -12.43 10.19 -9.72
CA ALA A 75 -13.61 10.26 -8.85
C ALA A 75 -13.51 11.35 -7.75
N GLY A 76 -12.39 12.09 -7.68
CA GLY A 76 -12.17 13.12 -6.67
C GLY A 76 -11.87 12.56 -5.28
N ALA A 77 -11.34 11.33 -5.20
CA ALA A 77 -10.90 10.74 -3.95
C ALA A 77 -9.73 11.53 -3.34
N SER A 78 -9.57 11.43 -2.02
CA SER A 78 -8.44 12.02 -1.29
C SER A 78 -7.11 11.32 -1.62
N ASP A 79 -5.98 11.99 -1.40
CA ASP A 79 -4.64 11.41 -1.65
C ASP A 79 -4.45 10.05 -0.95
N GLU A 80 -5.00 9.89 0.26
CA GLU A 80 -4.94 8.66 1.04
C GLU A 80 -5.74 7.51 0.39
N GLU A 81 -6.93 7.82 -0.11
CA GLU A 81 -7.76 6.87 -0.87
C GLU A 81 -7.13 6.52 -2.22
N VAL A 82 -6.55 7.49 -2.93
CA VAL A 82 -5.82 7.26 -4.19
C VAL A 82 -4.63 6.34 -3.96
N VAL A 83 -3.83 6.58 -2.91
CA VAL A 83 -2.68 5.72 -2.57
C VAL A 83 -3.13 4.32 -2.15
N ALA A 84 -4.21 4.20 -1.36
CA ALA A 84 -4.76 2.90 -0.99
C ALA A 84 -5.25 2.12 -2.21
N ALA A 85 -5.93 2.79 -3.16
CA ALA A 85 -6.39 2.22 -4.41
C ALA A 85 -5.21 1.78 -5.30
N LEU A 86 -4.19 2.62 -5.45
CA LEU A 86 -2.97 2.31 -6.21
C LEU A 86 -2.22 1.09 -5.62
N CYS A 87 -2.16 1.01 -4.30
CA CYS A 87 -1.35 0.02 -3.57
C CYS A 87 -2.13 -1.23 -3.13
N HIS A 88 -3.44 -1.34 -3.37
CA HIS A 88 -4.27 -2.39 -2.79
C HIS A 88 -3.76 -3.81 -3.09
N ASP A 89 -3.10 -3.96 -4.23
CA ASP A 89 -2.59 -5.21 -4.78
C ASP A 89 -1.06 -5.40 -4.66
N MET A 90 -0.34 -4.42 -4.10
CA MET A 90 1.13 -4.42 -4.08
C MET A 90 1.73 -5.63 -3.34
N GLY A 91 0.95 -6.25 -2.44
CA GLY A 91 1.33 -7.47 -1.74
C GLY A 91 1.60 -8.66 -2.66
N LYS A 92 1.14 -8.64 -3.93
CA LYS A 92 1.41 -9.68 -4.93
C LYS A 92 2.90 -9.87 -5.19
N ILE A 93 3.72 -8.81 -5.02
CA ILE A 93 5.19 -8.89 -5.09
C ILE A 93 5.76 -9.93 -4.12
N MET A 94 5.12 -10.11 -2.96
CA MET A 94 5.57 -11.02 -1.92
C MET A 94 4.81 -12.35 -1.96
N SER A 95 3.48 -12.29 -2.12
CA SER A 95 2.64 -13.48 -2.06
C SER A 95 1.26 -13.20 -2.66
N VAL A 96 0.91 -13.91 -3.75
CA VAL A 96 -0.42 -13.82 -4.37
C VAL A 96 -1.55 -14.32 -3.45
N PRO A 97 -1.43 -15.42 -2.70
CA PRO A 97 -2.55 -15.93 -1.90
C PRO A 97 -3.10 -14.98 -0.82
N ASN A 98 -2.26 -14.13 -0.22
CA ASN A 98 -2.64 -13.22 0.87
C ASN A 98 -2.19 -11.78 0.61
N HIS A 99 -2.14 -11.38 -0.68
CA HIS A 99 -1.63 -10.06 -1.07
C HIS A 99 -2.40 -8.90 -0.42
N GLY A 100 -3.73 -8.99 -0.30
CA GLY A 100 -4.54 -7.95 0.32
C GLY A 100 -4.15 -7.70 1.77
N GLN A 101 -3.88 -8.76 2.54
CA GLN A 101 -3.41 -8.63 3.92
C GLN A 101 -2.01 -8.01 4.00
N ILE A 102 -1.11 -8.38 3.10
CA ILE A 102 0.26 -7.83 3.06
C ILE A 102 0.21 -6.33 2.71
N ALA A 103 -0.56 -5.96 1.68
CA ALA A 103 -0.74 -4.58 1.27
C ALA A 103 -1.36 -3.74 2.39
N ALA A 104 -2.41 -4.25 3.04
CA ALA A 104 -3.08 -3.56 4.14
C ALA A 104 -2.14 -3.33 5.34
N GLU A 105 -1.38 -4.34 5.78
CA GLU A 105 -0.45 -4.17 6.91
C GLU A 105 0.70 -3.20 6.60
N ALA A 106 1.15 -3.14 5.34
CA ALA A 106 2.11 -2.12 4.91
C ALA A 106 1.51 -0.70 4.88
N LEU A 107 0.22 -0.56 4.56
CA LEU A 107 -0.50 0.72 4.56
C LEU A 107 -0.93 1.18 5.96
N LYS A 108 -1.16 0.25 6.88
CA LYS A 108 -1.77 0.48 8.20
C LYS A 108 -1.20 1.65 9.02
N PRO A 109 0.12 1.92 9.06
CA PRO A 109 0.62 3.08 9.80
C PRO A 109 0.24 4.42 9.18
N TYR A 110 -0.14 4.46 7.90
CA TYR A 110 -0.29 5.65 7.09
C TYR A 110 -1.74 5.95 6.69
N VAL A 111 -2.65 5.00 6.90
CA VAL A 111 -4.06 5.13 6.47
C VAL A 111 -5.03 4.93 7.63
N SER A 112 -6.25 5.43 7.46
CA SER A 112 -7.37 5.21 8.36
C SER A 112 -7.75 3.75 8.46
N ASP A 113 -8.38 3.38 9.58
CA ASP A 113 -8.88 2.02 9.84
C ASP A 113 -9.83 1.54 8.73
N SER A 114 -10.65 2.44 8.18
CA SER A 114 -11.54 2.13 7.07
C SER A 114 -10.79 1.73 5.80
N LEU A 115 -9.72 2.46 5.44
CA LEU A 115 -8.89 2.15 4.28
C LEU A 115 -8.12 0.85 4.48
N TYR A 116 -7.56 0.66 5.68
CA TYR A 116 -6.90 -0.58 6.07
C TYR A 116 -7.82 -1.78 5.86
N HIS A 117 -9.03 -1.76 6.40
CA HIS A 117 -9.96 -2.89 6.28
C HIS A 117 -10.46 -3.11 4.86
N ALA A 118 -10.71 -2.04 4.11
CA ALA A 118 -11.12 -2.15 2.72
C ALA A 118 -10.05 -2.83 1.85
N VAL A 119 -8.78 -2.46 2.01
CA VAL A 119 -7.67 -3.14 1.30
C VAL A 119 -7.47 -4.56 1.83
N TYR A 120 -7.55 -4.78 3.15
CA TYR A 120 -7.34 -6.10 3.74
C TYR A 120 -8.33 -7.14 3.19
N TRP A 121 -9.59 -6.73 3.04
CA TRP A 121 -10.69 -7.60 2.64
C TRP A 121 -11.11 -7.46 1.18
N HIS A 122 -10.44 -6.64 0.36
CA HIS A 122 -10.91 -6.31 -1.00
C HIS A 122 -11.19 -7.57 -1.85
N GLN A 123 -10.39 -8.63 -1.73
CA GLN A 123 -10.62 -9.92 -2.41
C GLN A 123 -12.00 -10.55 -2.08
N HIS A 124 -12.53 -10.37 -0.86
CA HIS A 124 -13.88 -10.87 -0.50
C HIS A 124 -14.99 -10.08 -1.21
N PHE A 125 -14.73 -8.82 -1.54
CA PHE A 125 -15.62 -7.97 -2.33
C PHE A 125 -15.49 -8.29 -3.81
N GLN A 126 -14.26 -8.48 -4.31
CA GLN A 126 -13.97 -8.82 -5.70
C GLN A 126 -14.53 -10.19 -6.07
N GLY A 127 -14.63 -11.11 -5.10
CA GLY A 127 -15.20 -12.43 -5.27
C GLY A 127 -16.58 -12.46 -5.94
N ARG A 128 -17.40 -11.39 -5.82
CA ARG A 128 -18.69 -11.31 -6.51
C ARG A 128 -18.60 -11.41 -8.04
N TYR A 129 -17.44 -11.07 -8.60
CA TYR A 129 -17.21 -10.98 -10.05
C TYR A 129 -16.71 -12.29 -10.68
N TYR A 130 -16.09 -13.19 -9.90
CA TYR A 130 -15.42 -14.36 -10.50
C TYR A 130 -15.43 -15.65 -9.65
N TYR A 131 -15.88 -15.62 -8.39
CA TYR A 131 -15.86 -16.82 -7.55
C TYR A 131 -16.84 -17.91 -8.01
N ASP A 132 -17.89 -17.57 -8.74
CA ASP A 132 -18.82 -18.56 -9.34
C ASP A 132 -18.11 -19.48 -10.35
N HIS A 133 -17.20 -18.94 -11.18
CA HIS A 133 -16.34 -19.68 -12.11
C HIS A 133 -15.38 -20.64 -11.38
N MET A 134 -15.16 -20.44 -10.08
CA MET A 134 -14.32 -21.27 -9.22
C MET A 134 -15.12 -22.14 -8.23
N GLY A 135 -16.46 -22.11 -8.30
CA GLY A 135 -17.33 -22.84 -7.35
C GLY A 135 -17.24 -22.33 -5.91
N LYS A 136 -16.90 -21.06 -5.70
CA LYS A 136 -16.77 -20.40 -4.39
C LYS A 136 -17.94 -19.43 -4.13
N PRO A 137 -18.25 -19.08 -2.86
CA PRO A 137 -19.33 -18.15 -2.54
C PRO A 137 -19.06 -16.74 -3.06
N THR A 138 -20.01 -16.13 -3.77
CA THR A 138 -19.87 -14.78 -4.37
C THR A 138 -20.33 -13.65 -3.43
N ASP A 139 -20.82 -13.99 -2.24
CA ASP A 139 -21.47 -13.09 -1.30
C ASP A 139 -20.65 -12.87 -0.01
N LEU A 140 -19.37 -13.28 0.00
CA LEU A 140 -18.50 -13.15 1.18
C LEU A 140 -18.43 -11.74 1.75
N ARG A 141 -18.56 -10.70 0.91
CA ARG A 141 -18.62 -9.31 1.37
C ARG A 141 -19.75 -9.04 2.36
N LEU A 142 -20.88 -9.76 2.27
CA LEU A 142 -22.06 -9.53 3.11
C LEU A 142 -21.81 -9.78 4.60
N GLN A 143 -20.75 -10.51 4.97
CA GLN A 143 -20.35 -10.67 6.36
C GLN A 143 -19.92 -9.34 7.02
N PHE A 144 -19.60 -8.33 6.22
CA PHE A 144 -19.15 -7.01 6.67
C PHE A 144 -20.19 -5.91 6.45
N LYS A 145 -21.43 -6.23 6.03
CA LYS A 145 -22.43 -5.23 5.61
C LYS A 145 -22.73 -4.14 6.65
N ASP A 146 -22.54 -4.46 7.94
CA ASP A 146 -22.82 -3.58 9.07
C ASP A 146 -21.56 -2.85 9.58
N GLU A 147 -20.40 -3.09 8.94
CA GLU A 147 -19.14 -2.44 9.28
C GLU A 147 -19.07 -1.01 8.71
N PRO A 148 -18.49 -0.03 9.44
CA PRO A 148 -18.44 1.36 8.99
C PRO A 148 -17.64 1.57 7.70
N TRP A 149 -16.73 0.64 7.38
CA TRP A 149 -15.86 0.68 6.20
C TRP A 149 -16.44 -0.04 4.98
N TYR A 150 -17.57 -0.74 5.12
CA TYR A 150 -18.20 -1.53 4.05
C TYR A 150 -18.51 -0.71 2.80
N GLY A 151 -19.03 0.51 2.98
CA GLY A 151 -19.38 1.40 1.88
C GLY A 151 -18.16 1.82 1.06
N PHE A 152 -17.02 2.04 1.73
CA PHE A 152 -15.77 2.35 1.05
C PHE A 152 -15.20 1.11 0.35
N ALA A 153 -15.21 -0.07 0.98
CA ALA A 153 -14.77 -1.31 0.33
C ALA A 153 -15.60 -1.66 -0.92
N CYS A 154 -16.91 -1.41 -0.89
CA CYS A 154 -17.75 -1.51 -2.09
C CYS A 154 -17.27 -0.54 -3.18
N ARG A 155 -16.97 0.70 -2.84
CA ARG A 155 -16.51 1.70 -3.82
C ARG A 155 -15.15 1.33 -4.42
N LEU A 156 -14.18 1.02 -3.57
CA LEU A 156 -12.83 0.60 -3.97
C LEU A 156 -12.91 -0.53 -4.99
N VAL A 157 -13.71 -1.56 -4.71
CA VAL A 157 -13.78 -2.73 -5.58
C VAL A 157 -14.73 -2.53 -6.76
N ASP A 158 -15.98 -2.12 -6.52
CA ASP A 158 -16.99 -2.11 -7.57
C ASP A 158 -16.75 -0.99 -8.60
N GLU A 159 -16.12 0.13 -8.20
CA GLU A 159 -15.90 1.29 -9.06
C GLU A 159 -14.46 1.45 -9.56
N TRP A 160 -13.45 0.95 -8.82
CA TRP A 160 -12.04 1.19 -9.16
C TRP A 160 -11.26 -0.08 -9.49
N ASP A 161 -11.24 -1.10 -8.63
CA ASP A 161 -10.44 -2.33 -8.83
C ASP A 161 -11.06 -3.27 -9.88
N ALA A 162 -12.31 -3.70 -9.72
CA ALA A 162 -12.95 -4.65 -10.64
C ALA A 162 -12.95 -4.23 -12.12
N PRO A 163 -13.13 -2.94 -12.50
CA PRO A 163 -13.03 -2.51 -13.90
C PRO A 163 -11.58 -2.34 -14.40
N ALA A 164 -10.56 -2.39 -13.53
CA ALA A 164 -9.19 -1.97 -13.85
C ALA A 164 -8.31 -3.02 -14.55
N PHE A 165 -8.84 -3.73 -15.55
CA PHE A 165 -8.10 -4.79 -16.27
C PHE A 165 -7.94 -4.55 -17.78
N ASP A 166 -8.29 -3.35 -18.27
CA ASP A 166 -8.18 -2.99 -19.68
C ASP A 166 -6.77 -2.47 -20.04
N PRO A 167 -5.96 -3.19 -20.85
CA PRO A 167 -4.63 -2.74 -21.23
C PRO A 167 -4.64 -1.52 -22.17
N GLY A 168 -5.79 -1.17 -22.76
CA GLY A 168 -5.96 0.00 -23.63
C GLY A 168 -6.45 1.25 -22.90
N PHE A 169 -6.69 1.19 -21.59
CA PHE A 169 -7.17 2.33 -20.83
C PHE A 169 -6.08 3.40 -20.67
N ASP A 170 -6.45 4.66 -20.83
CA ASP A 170 -5.58 5.80 -20.61
C ASP A 170 -5.38 6.05 -19.10
N VAL A 171 -4.31 5.47 -18.57
CA VAL A 171 -3.88 5.58 -17.17
C VAL A 171 -2.94 6.77 -16.96
N ASP A 172 -2.95 7.35 -15.77
CA ASP A 172 -1.90 8.28 -15.37
C ASP A 172 -0.58 7.51 -15.18
N SER A 173 0.57 8.15 -15.42
CA SER A 173 1.87 7.49 -15.25
C SER A 173 2.18 7.22 -13.77
N LEU A 174 3.02 6.22 -13.49
CA LEU A 174 3.49 5.92 -12.13
C LEU A 174 4.08 7.17 -11.45
N GLU A 175 4.93 7.91 -12.16
CA GLU A 175 5.59 9.13 -11.66
C GLU A 175 4.59 10.22 -11.28
N SER A 176 3.41 10.25 -11.91
CA SER A 176 2.36 11.22 -11.57
C SER A 176 1.75 10.98 -10.19
N PHE A 177 1.87 9.78 -9.62
CA PHE A 177 1.41 9.43 -8.27
C PHE A 177 2.47 9.63 -7.19
N GLU A 178 3.72 9.92 -7.57
CA GLU A 178 4.81 10.11 -6.62
C GLU A 178 4.51 11.16 -5.55
N PRO A 179 3.91 12.33 -5.85
CA PRO A 179 3.59 13.32 -4.83
C PRO A 179 2.65 12.80 -3.73
N GLU A 180 1.59 12.08 -4.09
CA GLU A 180 0.65 11.48 -3.13
C GLU A 180 1.30 10.36 -2.32
N VAL A 181 2.08 9.48 -2.97
CA VAL A 181 2.81 8.39 -2.31
C VAL A 181 3.82 8.97 -1.31
N VAL A 182 4.61 9.97 -1.69
CA VAL A 182 5.55 10.66 -0.79
C VAL A 182 4.82 11.29 0.39
N LYS A 183 3.69 11.98 0.15
CA LYS A 183 2.92 12.63 1.20
C LYS A 183 2.41 11.64 2.25
N VAL A 184 1.86 10.51 1.81
CA VAL A 184 1.29 9.46 2.68
C VAL A 184 2.41 8.70 3.42
N PHE A 185 3.39 8.14 2.71
CA PHE A 185 4.39 7.25 3.33
C PHE A 185 5.50 7.97 4.10
N SER A 186 5.64 9.30 3.96
CA SER A 186 6.60 10.06 4.78
C SER A 186 6.10 10.34 6.21
N ASN A 187 4.79 10.19 6.46
CA ASN A 187 4.15 10.66 7.69
C ASN A 187 3.22 9.58 8.28
N PRO A 188 3.75 8.55 8.96
CA PRO A 188 2.90 7.58 9.65
C PRO A 188 2.05 8.28 10.73
N ALA A 189 0.74 8.03 10.70
CA ALA A 189 -0.23 8.55 11.66
C ALA A 189 -0.16 7.81 13.01
N ALA A 190 0.22 6.53 12.99
CA ALA A 190 0.40 5.71 14.18
C ALA A 190 1.81 5.08 14.18
N MET A 191 2.56 5.28 15.27
CA MET A 191 3.72 4.45 15.57
C MET A 191 3.18 3.22 16.30
N ILE A 192 3.12 2.08 15.59
CA ILE A 192 2.64 0.79 16.12
C ILE A 192 3.67 0.22 17.10
#